data_AF-A0A9P3FYK7-F1
#
_entry.id   AF-A0A9P3FYK7-F1
#
_cell.length_a   1.000
_cell.length_b   1.000
_cell.length_c   1.000
_cell.angle_alpha   90.00
_cell.angle_beta   90.00
_cell.angle_gamma   90.00
#
_symmetry.space_group_name_H-M   'P 1'
#
loop_
_entity.id
_entity.type
_entity.pdbx_description
1 polymer ?
#
loop_
_entity_poly.entity_id
_entity_poly.type
_entity_poly.pdbx_seq_one_letter_code
_entity_poly.pdbx_strand_id
1 'polypeptide(L)'
;MTVNVSEHGKCLATKPMPELARFALTEFMQRTGIPMPSFDRSLLNDEVSKLVRAEAQTWDTGGLSPERLERALACGIDMGRIVFRHLPLHVQVRIAVRTALCVFVDDFDAGLENIAEFVERFHDGRPQLHPLLDLLAGELRRTPEYVHSYGAAGVVTSTVQFISSEVMERDAGTQPVSEVAQEFLVYRRLRNGIAEAYAFPIWEKTQFPSPSAHIQAVPATMDFICYANDVLSFYKEELVGETENFIHNRARITGKGVEAALMDTMEDAVDAVNRARKILRGDERQAWESFMEGYVMFHFLTPRYKLEKLLCSD
;
A
#
# COMPACT_ATOMS: atom_id res chain seq x y z
N MET A 1 56.54 5.79 -25.37
CA MET A 1 55.37 6.67 -25.14
C MET A 1 54.28 5.82 -24.54
N THR A 2 54.25 5.77 -23.21
CA THR A 2 53.28 5.04 -22.41
C THR A 2 52.08 5.95 -22.17
N VAL A 3 50.93 5.59 -22.72
CA VAL A 3 49.65 6.27 -22.46
C VAL A 3 49.10 5.74 -21.14
N ASN A 4 49.00 6.64 -20.18
CA ASN A 4 48.49 6.42 -18.84
C ASN A 4 46.96 6.30 -18.94
N VAL A 5 46.42 5.13 -18.57
CA VAL A 5 44.98 4.92 -18.40
C VAL A 5 44.67 5.25 -16.94
N SER A 6 44.31 6.50 -16.67
CA SER A 6 43.74 6.92 -15.39
C SER A 6 42.61 7.90 -15.64
N GLU A 7 41.57 7.82 -14.79
CA GLU A 7 40.43 8.75 -14.64
C GLU A 7 39.08 8.36 -15.25
N HIS A 8 38.64 7.08 -15.15
CA HIS A 8 37.20 6.76 -15.22
C HIS A 8 36.66 6.03 -13.97
N GLY A 9 37.41 6.04 -12.88
CA GLY A 9 36.94 5.61 -11.56
C GLY A 9 36.64 6.82 -10.67
N LYS A 10 35.66 7.66 -11.02
CA LYS A 10 35.14 8.63 -10.05
C LYS A 10 34.25 7.87 -9.08
N CYS A 11 34.78 7.69 -7.87
CA CYS A 11 34.05 7.34 -6.67
C CYS A 11 32.80 8.25 -6.57
N LEU A 12 31.62 7.71 -6.89
CA LEU A 12 30.35 8.37 -6.58
C LEU A 12 30.22 8.32 -5.07
N ALA A 13 30.41 9.46 -4.41
CA ALA A 13 30.12 9.58 -2.99
C ALA A 13 28.65 9.19 -2.78
N THR A 14 28.41 8.18 -1.94
CA THR A 14 27.06 7.78 -1.54
C THR A 14 26.36 9.00 -0.95
N LYS A 15 25.23 9.40 -1.52
CA LYS A 15 24.42 10.50 -0.97
C LYS A 15 24.03 10.15 0.48
N PRO A 16 24.03 11.13 1.42
CA PRO A 16 23.38 10.96 2.71
C PRO A 16 21.93 10.46 2.51
N MET A 17 21.48 9.50 3.33
CA MET A 17 20.17 8.86 3.16
C MET A 17 19.00 9.84 2.99
N PRO A 18 18.88 10.93 3.77
CA PRO A 18 17.80 11.91 3.56
C PRO A 18 17.87 12.59 2.18
N GLU A 19 19.07 12.87 1.67
CA GLU A 19 19.24 13.46 0.32
C GLU A 19 18.85 12.46 -0.77
N LEU A 20 19.19 11.19 -0.60
CA LEU A 20 18.79 10.11 -1.51
C LEU A 20 17.27 9.94 -1.54
N ALA A 21 16.62 9.87 -0.38
CA ALA A 21 15.16 9.73 -0.28
C ALA A 21 14.44 10.94 -0.88
N ARG A 22 14.92 12.16 -0.59
CA ARG A 22 14.40 13.41 -1.18
C ARG A 22 14.54 13.39 -2.70
N PHE A 23 15.71 13.00 -3.21
CA PHE A 23 15.97 12.91 -4.65
C PHE A 23 15.03 11.92 -5.34
N ALA A 24 14.94 10.68 -4.84
CA ALA A 24 14.08 9.65 -5.44
C ALA A 24 12.60 10.08 -5.44
N LEU A 25 12.13 10.70 -4.36
CA LEU A 25 10.78 11.23 -4.26
C LEU A 25 10.54 12.39 -5.26
N THR A 26 11.45 13.35 -5.37
CA THR A 26 11.32 14.45 -6.33
C THR A 26 11.30 13.95 -7.78
N GLU A 27 12.20 13.02 -8.12
CA GLU A 27 12.25 12.40 -9.44
C GLU A 27 10.97 11.59 -9.73
N PHE A 28 10.49 10.81 -8.77
CA PHE A 28 9.23 10.07 -8.88
C PHE A 28 8.06 11.01 -9.23
N MET A 29 7.91 12.11 -8.49
CA MET A 29 6.84 13.08 -8.71
C MET A 29 6.97 13.78 -10.06
N GLN A 30 8.18 14.21 -10.43
CA GLN A 30 8.44 14.87 -11.71
C GLN A 30 8.13 13.95 -12.89
N ARG A 31 8.57 12.69 -12.85
CA ARG A 31 8.46 11.74 -13.96
C ARG A 31 7.07 11.15 -14.11
N THR A 32 6.35 10.96 -13.01
CA THR A 32 4.93 10.58 -13.05
C THR A 32 4.02 11.77 -13.37
N GLY A 33 4.48 13.01 -13.17
CA GLY A 33 3.65 14.20 -13.33
C GLY A 33 2.52 14.29 -12.30
N ILE A 34 2.59 13.54 -11.20
CA ILE A 34 1.65 13.65 -10.08
C ILE A 34 1.98 14.96 -9.36
N PRO A 35 0.99 15.83 -9.08
CA PRO A 35 1.24 17.05 -8.33
C PRO A 35 1.79 16.77 -6.93
N MET A 36 2.78 17.55 -6.50
CA MET A 36 3.28 17.49 -5.13
C MET A 36 2.19 17.95 -4.15
N PRO A 37 1.72 17.11 -3.22
CA PRO A 37 0.70 17.51 -2.26
C PRO A 37 1.21 18.59 -1.29
N SER A 38 0.30 19.43 -0.79
CA SER A 38 0.57 20.21 0.42
C SER A 38 0.44 19.33 1.65
N PHE A 39 1.02 19.77 2.77
CA PHE A 39 0.83 19.14 4.08
C PHE A 39 -0.45 19.62 4.81
N ASP A 40 -1.34 20.33 4.10
CA ASP A 40 -2.53 20.95 4.68
C ASP A 40 -3.70 19.96 4.77
N ARG A 41 -4.03 19.55 6.01
CA ARG A 41 -5.17 18.66 6.31
C ARG A 41 -6.49 19.41 6.46
N SER A 42 -6.50 20.75 6.48
CA SER A 42 -7.70 21.55 6.75
C SER A 42 -8.77 21.44 5.66
N LEU A 43 -8.37 21.05 4.46
CA LEU A 43 -9.24 20.91 3.29
C LEU A 43 -9.94 19.53 3.21
N LEU A 44 -9.61 18.59 4.11
CA LEU A 44 -10.19 17.25 4.08
C LEU A 44 -11.61 17.24 4.65
N ASN A 45 -12.55 16.64 3.93
CA ASN A 45 -13.89 16.36 4.46
C ASN A 45 -13.81 15.40 5.66
N ASP A 46 -14.62 15.65 6.67
CA ASP A 46 -14.67 14.87 7.92
C ASP A 46 -15.83 13.87 7.94
N GLU A 47 -16.65 13.79 6.89
CA GLU A 47 -17.84 12.93 6.87
C GLU A 47 -17.53 11.43 6.97
N VAL A 48 -16.55 10.93 6.20
CA VAL A 48 -16.07 9.54 6.30
C VAL A 48 -15.58 9.25 7.72
N SER A 49 -14.82 10.18 8.29
CA SER A 49 -14.26 10.11 9.64
C SER A 49 -15.36 9.96 10.70
N LYS A 50 -16.43 10.78 10.62
CA LYS A 50 -17.58 10.69 11.52
C LYS A 50 -18.31 9.36 11.41
N LEU A 51 -18.59 8.92 10.18
CA LEU A 51 -19.34 7.67 9.94
C LEU A 51 -18.57 6.44 10.40
N VAL A 52 -17.27 6.35 10.07
CA VAL A 52 -16.41 5.24 10.49
C VAL A 52 -16.28 5.18 12.01
N ARG A 53 -16.04 6.31 12.68
CA ARG A 53 -15.95 6.33 14.15
C ARG A 53 -17.27 6.02 14.84
N ALA A 54 -18.40 6.49 14.29
CA ALA A 54 -19.72 6.16 14.83
C ALA A 54 -20.01 4.66 14.71
N GLU A 55 -19.64 4.02 13.60
CA GLU A 55 -19.74 2.57 13.45
C GLU A 55 -18.80 1.84 14.41
N ALA A 56 -17.56 2.30 14.56
CA ALA A 56 -16.57 1.69 15.45
C ALA A 56 -16.97 1.71 16.93
N GLN A 57 -17.81 2.65 17.36
CA GLN A 57 -18.38 2.67 18.71
C GLN A 57 -19.28 1.46 19.01
N THR A 58 -19.76 0.77 17.97
CA THR A 58 -20.61 -0.42 18.10
C THR A 58 -19.81 -1.73 18.08
N TRP A 59 -18.50 -1.67 17.82
CA TRP A 59 -17.67 -2.86 17.69
C TRP A 59 -17.36 -3.46 19.06
N ASP A 60 -17.40 -4.79 19.14
CA ASP A 60 -16.66 -5.50 20.17
C ASP A 60 -15.17 -5.46 19.79
N THR A 61 -14.37 -4.75 20.59
CA THR A 61 -12.95 -4.55 20.30
C THR A 61 -12.08 -5.71 20.78
N GLY A 62 -12.64 -6.73 21.44
CA GLY A 62 -11.87 -7.85 21.97
C GLY A 62 -10.81 -7.44 22.99
N GLY A 63 -10.99 -6.28 23.64
CA GLY A 63 -10.02 -5.73 24.60
C GLY A 63 -8.88 -4.92 23.97
N LEU A 64 -8.96 -4.57 22.67
CA LEU A 64 -7.99 -3.68 22.04
C LEU A 64 -7.96 -2.30 22.72
N SER A 65 -6.76 -1.75 22.94
CA SER A 65 -6.63 -0.42 23.57
C SER A 65 -7.22 0.67 22.65
N PRO A 66 -7.80 1.74 23.23
CA PRO A 66 -8.35 2.86 22.44
C PRO A 66 -7.33 3.49 21.49
N GLU A 67 -6.06 3.60 21.90
CA GLU A 67 -4.99 4.19 21.10
C GLU A 67 -4.64 3.32 19.88
N ARG A 68 -4.66 1.99 20.05
CA ARG A 68 -4.44 1.05 18.93
C ARG A 68 -5.60 1.10 17.95
N LEU A 69 -6.83 1.08 18.47
CA LEU A 69 -8.02 1.20 17.64
C LEU A 69 -8.00 2.52 16.84
N GLU A 70 -7.75 3.65 17.50
CA GLU A 70 -7.72 4.95 16.82
C GLU A 70 -6.61 5.05 15.77
N ARG A 71 -5.42 4.45 16.00
CA ARG A 71 -4.38 4.40 14.97
C ARG A 71 -4.84 3.63 13.72
N ALA A 72 -5.48 2.48 13.91
CA ALA A 72 -6.02 1.69 12.81
C ALA A 72 -7.14 2.45 12.07
N LEU A 73 -8.08 3.04 12.82
CA LEU A 73 -9.17 3.84 12.27
C LEU A 73 -8.65 5.05 11.49
N ALA A 74 -7.68 5.79 12.03
CA ALA A 74 -7.11 6.97 11.37
C ALA A 74 -6.49 6.62 10.01
N CYS A 75 -5.76 5.50 9.93
CA CYS A 75 -5.20 4.99 8.67
C CYS A 75 -6.32 4.63 7.67
N GLY A 76 -7.32 3.87 8.11
CA GLY A 76 -8.45 3.49 7.26
C GLY A 76 -9.28 4.69 6.78
N ILE A 77 -9.57 5.64 7.67
CA ILE A 77 -10.27 6.89 7.35
C ILE A 77 -9.52 7.67 6.28
N ASP A 78 -8.20 7.84 6.44
CA ASP A 78 -7.37 8.55 5.45
C ASP A 78 -7.37 7.78 4.11
N MET A 79 -7.32 6.45 4.12
CA MET A 79 -7.47 5.64 2.89
C MET A 79 -8.82 5.93 2.19
N GLY A 80 -9.95 5.83 2.90
CA GLY A 80 -11.27 6.05 2.29
C GLY A 80 -11.47 7.48 1.77
N ARG A 81 -11.11 8.49 2.56
CA ARG A 81 -11.45 9.90 2.26
C ARG A 81 -10.44 10.62 1.36
N ILE A 82 -9.17 10.17 1.35
CA ILE A 82 -8.09 10.80 0.58
C ILE A 82 -7.87 10.00 -0.70
N VAL A 83 -7.64 8.70 -0.57
CA VAL A 83 -7.26 7.83 -1.70
C VAL A 83 -8.46 7.52 -2.60
N PHE A 84 -9.62 7.26 -1.99
CA PHE A 84 -10.85 6.92 -2.72
C PHE A 84 -11.87 8.07 -2.75
N ARG A 85 -11.40 9.31 -2.68
CA ARG A 85 -12.24 10.53 -2.64
C ARG A 85 -13.22 10.68 -3.82
N HIS A 86 -12.92 10.04 -4.95
CA HIS A 86 -13.78 10.06 -6.15
C HIS A 86 -14.97 9.10 -6.05
N LEU A 87 -14.94 8.14 -5.13
CA LEU A 87 -16.01 7.15 -4.98
C LEU A 87 -17.21 7.71 -4.22
N PRO A 88 -18.41 7.10 -4.34
CA PRO A 88 -19.54 7.43 -3.49
C PRO A 88 -19.21 7.26 -1.99
N LEU A 89 -19.75 8.15 -1.15
CA LEU A 89 -19.46 8.21 0.29
C LEU A 89 -19.58 6.84 1.00
N HIS A 90 -20.63 6.07 0.71
CA HIS A 90 -20.84 4.76 1.33
C HIS A 90 -19.71 3.76 0.99
N VAL A 91 -19.15 3.83 -0.22
CA VAL A 91 -18.02 3.00 -0.65
C VAL A 91 -16.73 3.44 0.06
N GLN A 92 -16.50 4.75 0.17
CA GLN A 92 -15.38 5.29 0.94
C GLN A 92 -15.38 4.78 2.39
N VAL A 93 -16.55 4.77 3.04
CA VAL A 93 -16.71 4.25 4.41
C VAL A 93 -16.41 2.75 4.49
N ARG A 94 -16.92 1.93 3.56
CA ARG A 94 -16.61 0.48 3.55
C ARG A 94 -15.12 0.22 3.36
N ILE A 95 -14.47 0.92 2.42
CA ILE A 95 -13.03 0.81 2.20
C ILE A 95 -12.26 1.24 3.46
N ALA A 96 -12.68 2.33 4.12
CA ALA A 96 -12.05 2.80 5.34
C ALA A 96 -12.15 1.77 6.48
N VAL A 97 -13.33 1.21 6.71
CA VAL A 97 -13.54 0.15 7.73
C VAL A 97 -12.68 -1.06 7.43
N ARG A 98 -12.74 -1.60 6.19
CA ARG A 98 -11.90 -2.74 5.78
C ARG A 98 -10.42 -2.47 5.98
N THR A 99 -9.96 -1.28 5.60
CA THR A 99 -8.55 -0.88 5.74
C THR A 99 -8.14 -0.82 7.21
N ALA A 100 -8.96 -0.23 8.08
CA ALA A 100 -8.69 -0.20 9.52
C ALA A 100 -8.60 -1.61 10.11
N LEU A 101 -9.47 -2.54 9.68
CA LEU A 101 -9.43 -3.93 10.11
C LEU A 101 -8.19 -4.68 9.58
N CYS A 102 -7.72 -4.40 8.36
CA CYS A 102 -6.44 -4.93 7.86
C CYS A 102 -5.23 -4.36 8.62
N VAL A 103 -5.23 -3.07 8.96
CA VAL A 103 -4.17 -2.47 9.80
C VAL A 103 -4.17 -3.10 11.19
N PHE A 104 -5.35 -3.42 11.71
CA PHE A 104 -5.45 -4.17 12.95
C PHE A 104 -4.82 -5.57 12.85
N VAL A 105 -4.95 -6.28 11.71
CA VAL A 105 -4.23 -7.54 11.46
C VAL A 105 -2.72 -7.32 11.45
N ASP A 106 -2.23 -6.32 10.72
CA ASP A 106 -0.80 -5.96 10.63
C ASP A 106 -0.20 -5.66 12.02
N ASP A 107 -0.90 -4.87 12.82
CA ASP A 107 -0.51 -4.55 14.19
C ASP A 107 -1.01 -5.58 15.21
N PHE A 108 -1.50 -6.77 14.82
CA PHE A 108 -2.19 -7.71 15.72
C PHE A 108 -1.22 -8.36 16.70
N ASP A 109 -1.45 -8.13 18.00
CA ASP A 109 -0.59 -8.65 19.08
C ASP A 109 -1.35 -9.62 20.01
N ALA A 110 -2.64 -9.83 19.75
CA ALA A 110 -3.49 -10.67 20.58
C ALA A 110 -3.35 -12.18 20.29
N GLY A 111 -2.22 -12.61 19.70
CA GLY A 111 -1.91 -14.02 19.42
C GLY A 111 -1.96 -14.40 17.94
N LEU A 112 -0.87 -15.01 17.44
CA LEU A 112 -0.74 -15.50 16.06
C LEU A 112 -1.83 -16.53 15.72
N GLU A 113 -2.27 -17.30 16.70
CA GLU A 113 -3.33 -18.31 16.57
C GLU A 113 -4.65 -17.73 16.05
N ASN A 114 -4.98 -16.49 16.43
CA ASN A 114 -6.24 -15.86 16.03
C ASN A 114 -6.29 -15.55 14.54
N ILE A 115 -5.16 -15.13 13.97
CA ILE A 115 -5.03 -14.83 12.54
C ILE A 115 -4.67 -16.07 11.72
N ALA A 116 -4.00 -17.07 12.32
CA ALA A 116 -3.63 -18.33 11.67
C ALA A 116 -4.85 -19.15 11.22
N GLU A 117 -5.89 -19.22 12.03
CA GLU A 117 -7.13 -19.93 11.68
C GLU A 117 -8.08 -19.11 10.80
N PHE A 118 -7.75 -17.85 10.49
CA PHE A 118 -8.68 -16.93 9.80
C PHE A 118 -9.17 -17.51 8.48
N VAL A 119 -8.24 -17.98 7.67
CA VAL A 119 -8.50 -18.44 6.31
C VAL A 119 -9.38 -19.69 6.31
N GLU A 120 -9.05 -20.69 7.14
CA GLU A 120 -9.83 -21.92 7.25
C GLU A 120 -11.26 -21.62 7.71
N ARG A 121 -11.40 -20.81 8.77
CA ARG A 121 -12.71 -20.41 9.31
C ARG A 121 -13.52 -19.60 8.32
N PHE A 122 -12.88 -18.70 7.57
CA PHE A 122 -13.54 -17.89 6.56
C PHE A 122 -14.13 -18.76 5.44
N HIS A 123 -13.38 -19.75 4.95
CA HIS A 123 -13.86 -20.67 3.91
C HIS A 123 -14.99 -21.57 4.42
N ASP A 124 -14.92 -22.03 5.67
CA ASP A 124 -15.95 -22.87 6.28
C ASP A 124 -17.21 -22.10 6.73
N GLY A 125 -17.17 -20.77 6.69
CA GLY A 125 -18.22 -19.92 7.24
C GLY A 125 -18.36 -20.00 8.76
N ARG A 126 -17.29 -20.39 9.47
CA ARG A 126 -17.23 -20.43 10.93
C ARG A 126 -16.95 -19.03 11.50
N PRO A 127 -17.41 -18.74 12.73
CA PRO A 127 -16.97 -17.56 13.47
C PRO A 127 -15.44 -17.52 13.61
N GLN A 128 -14.89 -16.32 13.50
CA GLN A 128 -13.49 -16.03 13.70
C GLN A 128 -13.13 -16.07 15.19
N LEU A 129 -11.84 -16.22 15.49
CA LEU A 129 -11.38 -16.31 16.87
C LEU A 129 -11.34 -14.95 17.58
N HIS A 130 -11.46 -13.86 16.83
CA HIS A 130 -11.47 -12.50 17.37
C HIS A 130 -12.63 -11.69 16.75
N PRO A 131 -13.39 -10.90 17.55
CA PRO A 131 -14.54 -10.15 17.03
C PRO A 131 -14.23 -9.20 15.87
N LEU A 132 -13.09 -8.50 15.91
CA LEU A 132 -12.65 -7.65 14.78
C LEU A 132 -12.31 -8.45 13.51
N LEU A 133 -11.89 -9.72 13.63
CA LEU A 133 -11.70 -10.59 12.47
C LEU A 133 -13.05 -11.05 11.89
N ASP A 134 -14.08 -11.25 12.73
CA ASP A 134 -15.45 -11.49 12.26
C ASP A 134 -15.99 -10.29 11.48
N LEU A 135 -15.71 -9.07 11.95
CA LEU A 135 -16.05 -7.84 11.20
C LEU A 135 -15.32 -7.80 9.86
N LEU A 136 -14.03 -8.15 9.81
CA LEU A 136 -13.26 -8.20 8.56
C LEU A 136 -13.85 -9.22 7.59
N ALA A 137 -14.17 -10.42 8.06
CA ALA A 137 -14.85 -11.44 7.26
C ALA A 137 -16.21 -10.94 6.73
N GLY A 138 -16.94 -10.17 7.54
CA GLY A 138 -18.16 -9.47 7.14
C GLY A 138 -17.94 -8.47 6.00
N GLU A 139 -16.94 -7.58 6.14
CA GLU A 139 -16.58 -6.61 5.09
C GLU A 139 -16.18 -7.28 3.78
N LEU A 140 -15.41 -8.37 3.84
CA LEU A 140 -15.03 -9.13 2.66
C LEU A 140 -16.25 -9.68 1.92
N ARG A 141 -17.23 -10.22 2.64
CA ARG A 141 -18.51 -10.70 2.07
C ARG A 141 -19.36 -9.58 1.47
N ARG A 142 -19.21 -8.35 1.95
CA ARG A 142 -19.92 -7.16 1.42
C ARG A 142 -19.26 -6.54 0.20
N THR A 143 -18.06 -6.94 -0.18
CA THR A 143 -17.37 -6.39 -1.37
C THR A 143 -18.21 -6.39 -2.66
N PRO A 144 -19.00 -7.45 -2.98
CA PRO A 144 -19.89 -7.44 -4.13
C PRO A 144 -20.96 -6.34 -4.11
N GLU A 145 -21.19 -5.64 -3.00
CA GLU A 145 -22.11 -4.50 -2.92
C GLU A 145 -21.61 -3.31 -3.74
N TYR A 146 -20.29 -3.17 -3.94
CA TYR A 146 -19.70 -2.02 -4.64
C TYR A 146 -18.64 -2.37 -5.70
N VAL A 147 -18.09 -3.59 -5.71
CA VAL A 147 -17.19 -4.07 -6.78
C VAL A 147 -17.88 -5.15 -7.60
N HIS A 148 -17.58 -5.21 -8.91
CA HIS A 148 -18.05 -6.27 -9.77
C HIS A 148 -17.54 -7.65 -9.29
N SER A 149 -18.22 -8.75 -9.65
CA SER A 149 -17.97 -10.08 -9.07
C SER A 149 -16.53 -10.57 -9.18
N TYR A 150 -15.90 -10.38 -10.34
CA TYR A 150 -14.49 -10.76 -10.54
C TYR A 150 -13.56 -9.96 -9.62
N GLY A 151 -13.71 -8.64 -9.56
CA GLY A 151 -12.92 -7.78 -8.66
C GLY A 151 -13.21 -8.04 -7.18
N ALA A 152 -14.44 -8.38 -6.82
CA ALA A 152 -14.78 -8.77 -5.46
C ALA A 152 -14.05 -10.07 -5.05
N ALA A 153 -13.94 -11.04 -5.95
CA ALA A 153 -13.12 -12.23 -5.72
C ALA A 153 -11.63 -11.88 -5.57
N GLY A 154 -11.11 -10.94 -6.37
CA GLY A 154 -9.76 -10.42 -6.24
C GLY A 154 -9.50 -9.73 -4.90
N VAL A 155 -10.42 -8.89 -4.43
CA VAL A 155 -10.35 -8.28 -3.10
C VAL A 155 -10.25 -9.34 -2.00
N VAL A 156 -11.16 -10.32 -2.00
CA VAL A 156 -11.16 -11.40 -0.99
C VAL A 156 -9.85 -12.18 -1.05
N THR A 157 -9.42 -12.55 -2.26
CA THR A 157 -8.19 -13.32 -2.48
C THR A 157 -6.96 -12.57 -1.98
N SER A 158 -6.85 -11.29 -2.32
CA SER A 158 -5.74 -10.43 -1.91
C SER A 158 -5.69 -10.23 -0.39
N THR A 159 -6.83 -10.05 0.28
CA THR A 159 -6.86 -9.98 1.75
C THR A 159 -6.52 -11.32 2.41
N VAL A 160 -7.01 -12.44 1.89
CA VAL A 160 -6.65 -13.78 2.40
C VAL A 160 -5.16 -14.06 2.24
N GLN A 161 -4.57 -13.69 1.09
CA GLN A 161 -3.14 -13.82 0.84
C GLN A 161 -2.30 -12.93 1.76
N PHE A 162 -2.75 -11.70 2.04
CA PHE A 162 -2.13 -10.81 3.01
C PHE A 162 -2.10 -11.46 4.41
N ILE A 163 -3.25 -11.90 4.92
CA ILE A 163 -3.33 -12.54 6.25
C ILE A 163 -2.45 -13.80 6.31
N SER A 164 -2.45 -14.61 5.26
CA SER A 164 -1.58 -15.80 5.18
C SER A 164 -0.10 -15.44 5.19
N SER A 165 0.27 -14.32 4.57
CA SER A 165 1.65 -13.84 4.53
C SER A 165 2.08 -13.30 5.89
N GLU A 166 1.21 -12.54 6.58
CA GLU A 166 1.42 -12.09 7.96
C GLU A 166 1.68 -13.27 8.91
N VAL A 167 0.86 -14.32 8.80
CA VAL A 167 1.03 -15.53 9.63
C VAL A 167 2.38 -16.19 9.34
N MET A 168 2.72 -16.37 8.06
CA MET A 168 3.98 -16.96 7.63
C MET A 168 5.19 -16.14 8.10
N GLU A 169 5.16 -14.82 7.96
CA GLU A 169 6.27 -13.93 8.33
C GLU A 169 6.49 -13.89 9.85
N ARG A 170 5.41 -13.99 10.65
CA ARG A 170 5.49 -14.07 12.12
C ARG A 170 5.93 -15.44 12.63
N ASP A 171 5.52 -16.52 11.96
CA ASP A 171 5.87 -17.90 12.34
C ASP A 171 7.31 -18.27 11.93
N ALA A 172 7.67 -18.00 10.67
CA ALA A 172 9.01 -18.33 10.13
C ALA A 172 10.10 -17.34 10.58
N GLY A 173 9.70 -16.16 11.08
CA GLY A 173 10.59 -15.04 11.34
C GLY A 173 11.18 -14.43 10.07
N THR A 174 12.05 -13.42 10.24
CA THR A 174 12.76 -12.75 9.15
C THR A 174 13.94 -13.58 8.65
N GLN A 175 13.66 -14.64 7.89
CA GLN A 175 14.71 -15.37 7.18
C GLN A 175 15.18 -14.54 5.98
N PRO A 176 16.50 -14.35 5.80
CA PRO A 176 17.02 -13.65 4.63
C PRO A 176 16.56 -14.34 3.35
N VAL A 177 16.07 -13.55 2.39
CA VAL A 177 15.75 -14.08 1.05
C VAL A 177 17.04 -14.54 0.38
N SER A 178 17.01 -15.74 -0.21
CA SER A 178 18.12 -16.28 -0.99
C SER A 178 18.48 -15.37 -2.16
N GLU A 179 19.78 -15.16 -2.40
CA GLU A 179 20.30 -14.30 -3.48
C GLU A 179 19.89 -14.77 -4.88
N VAL A 180 19.52 -16.04 -5.05
CA VAL A 180 19.04 -16.58 -6.34
C VAL A 180 17.52 -16.54 -6.49
N ALA A 181 16.78 -16.08 -5.48
CA ALA A 181 15.32 -16.08 -5.44
C ALA A 181 14.72 -14.70 -5.82
N GLN A 182 15.12 -14.16 -6.98
CA GLN A 182 14.68 -12.85 -7.46
C GLN A 182 13.16 -12.75 -7.62
N GLU A 183 12.54 -13.76 -8.23
CA GLU A 183 11.10 -13.81 -8.45
C GLU A 183 10.33 -13.95 -7.13
N PHE A 184 10.93 -14.58 -6.12
CA PHE A 184 10.31 -14.71 -4.81
C PHE A 184 10.14 -13.35 -4.12
N LEU A 185 11.07 -12.40 -4.31
CA LEU A 185 10.94 -11.07 -3.74
C LEU A 185 9.70 -10.33 -4.27
N VAL A 186 9.52 -10.34 -5.59
CA VAL A 186 8.34 -9.72 -6.24
C VAL A 186 7.07 -10.47 -5.85
N TYR A 187 7.09 -11.80 -5.87
CA TYR A 187 5.97 -12.64 -5.45
C TYR A 187 5.54 -12.35 -4.01
N ARG A 188 6.49 -12.28 -3.06
CA ARG A 188 6.25 -11.94 -1.66
C ARG A 188 5.59 -10.56 -1.54
N ARG A 189 6.12 -9.56 -2.26
CA ARG A 189 5.60 -8.20 -2.23
C ARG A 189 4.15 -8.11 -2.76
N LEU A 190 3.83 -8.86 -3.81
CA LEU A 190 2.46 -8.91 -4.34
C LEU A 190 1.46 -9.54 -3.37
N ARG A 191 1.90 -10.49 -2.52
CA ARG A 191 1.02 -11.13 -1.52
C ARG A 191 0.83 -10.30 -0.26
N ASN A 192 1.90 -9.70 0.28
CA ASN A 192 1.80 -8.88 1.49
C ASN A 192 1.36 -7.44 1.20
N GLY A 193 1.48 -6.96 -0.04
CA GLY A 193 1.13 -5.59 -0.43
C GLY A 193 -0.36 -5.32 -0.60
N ILE A 194 -1.24 -6.35 -0.52
CA ILE A 194 -2.71 -6.24 -0.59
C ILE A 194 -3.23 -5.38 -1.79
N ALA A 195 -2.46 -5.34 -2.87
CA ALA A 195 -2.63 -4.33 -3.92
C ALA A 195 -3.93 -4.54 -4.74
N GLU A 196 -4.31 -5.79 -5.02
CA GLU A 196 -5.56 -6.10 -5.72
C GLU A 196 -6.79 -5.59 -4.94
N ALA A 197 -6.77 -5.74 -3.60
CA ALA A 197 -7.88 -5.28 -2.76
C ALA A 197 -8.11 -3.77 -2.84
N TYR A 198 -7.08 -2.99 -3.19
CA TYR A 198 -7.16 -1.54 -3.41
C TYR A 198 -7.31 -1.16 -4.88
N ALA A 199 -6.82 -1.97 -5.82
CA ALA A 199 -6.94 -1.69 -7.24
C ALA A 199 -8.38 -1.83 -7.76
N PHE A 200 -9.09 -2.90 -7.38
CA PHE A 200 -10.44 -3.13 -7.90
C PHE A 200 -11.48 -2.08 -7.51
N PRO A 201 -11.51 -1.58 -6.25
CA PRO A 201 -12.48 -0.54 -5.86
C PRO A 201 -12.30 0.80 -6.57
N ILE A 202 -11.19 1.05 -7.29
CA ILE A 202 -11.00 2.29 -8.07
C ILE A 202 -12.15 2.49 -9.07
N TRP A 203 -12.66 1.39 -9.61
CA TRP A 203 -13.75 1.35 -10.56
C TRP A 203 -14.96 0.66 -9.94
N GLU A 204 -15.73 1.39 -9.14
CA GLU A 204 -16.89 0.83 -8.45
C GLU A 204 -18.00 0.49 -9.46
N LYS A 205 -18.70 -0.61 -9.20
CA LYS A 205 -19.54 -1.28 -10.20
C LYS A 205 -20.73 -0.46 -10.71
N THR A 206 -21.13 0.60 -10.00
CA THR A 206 -22.26 1.45 -10.39
C THR A 206 -21.84 2.40 -11.51
N GLN A 207 -20.68 3.06 -11.40
CA GLN A 207 -20.13 3.89 -12.48
C GLN A 207 -19.40 3.04 -13.54
N PHE A 208 -18.78 1.92 -13.15
CA PHE A 208 -17.99 1.07 -14.03
C PHE A 208 -18.52 -0.38 -14.05
N PRO A 209 -19.71 -0.62 -14.65
CA PRO A 209 -20.38 -1.93 -14.59
C PRO A 209 -19.66 -3.04 -15.36
N SER A 210 -18.84 -2.69 -16.36
CA SER A 210 -18.04 -3.66 -17.12
C SER A 210 -16.56 -3.57 -16.73
N PRO A 211 -15.93 -4.68 -16.30
CA PRO A 211 -14.51 -4.68 -16.02
C PRO A 211 -13.63 -4.59 -17.27
N SER A 212 -14.17 -4.88 -18.46
CA SER A 212 -13.37 -4.97 -19.70
C SER A 212 -12.60 -3.70 -20.04
N ALA A 213 -13.09 -2.53 -19.62
CA ALA A 213 -12.47 -1.24 -19.91
C ALA A 213 -11.23 -0.93 -19.04
N HIS A 214 -11.10 -1.56 -17.87
CA HIS A 214 -10.04 -1.26 -16.92
C HIS A 214 -9.25 -2.50 -16.44
N ILE A 215 -9.74 -3.72 -16.68
CA ILE A 215 -9.14 -4.95 -16.16
C ILE A 215 -7.68 -5.13 -16.57
N GLN A 216 -7.32 -4.72 -17.78
CA GLN A 216 -5.94 -4.80 -18.27
C GLN A 216 -4.99 -3.85 -17.54
N ALA A 217 -5.52 -2.79 -16.91
CA ALA A 217 -4.72 -1.86 -16.12
C ALA A 217 -4.50 -2.33 -14.68
N VAL A 218 -5.27 -3.31 -14.19
CA VAL A 218 -5.17 -3.80 -12.80
C VAL A 218 -3.74 -4.21 -12.42
N PRO A 219 -3.00 -5.00 -13.22
CA PRO A 219 -1.61 -5.34 -12.88
C PRO A 219 -0.70 -4.12 -12.76
N ALA A 220 -0.82 -3.16 -13.68
CA ALA A 220 -0.05 -1.92 -13.62
C ALA A 220 -0.44 -1.06 -12.40
N THR A 221 -1.71 -1.06 -12.01
CA THR A 221 -2.16 -0.41 -10.77
C THR A 221 -1.58 -1.09 -9.53
N MET A 222 -1.49 -2.42 -9.52
CA MET A 222 -0.89 -3.17 -8.41
C MET A 222 0.60 -2.86 -8.26
N ASP A 223 1.34 -2.86 -9.37
CA ASP A 223 2.75 -2.46 -9.41
C ASP A 223 2.92 -1.04 -8.85
N PHE A 224 2.08 -0.11 -9.29
CA PHE A 224 2.10 1.27 -8.76
C PHE A 224 1.87 1.29 -7.24
N ILE A 225 0.84 0.62 -6.74
CA ILE A 225 0.51 0.59 -5.30
C ILE A 225 1.72 0.09 -4.49
N CYS A 226 2.30 -1.05 -4.87
CA CYS A 226 3.42 -1.63 -4.13
C CYS A 226 4.69 -0.77 -4.23
N TYR A 227 5.14 -0.44 -5.45
CA TYR A 227 6.41 0.24 -5.64
C TYR A 227 6.38 1.71 -5.25
N ALA A 228 5.27 2.41 -5.47
CA ALA A 228 5.13 3.78 -4.96
C ALA A 228 5.12 3.79 -3.43
N ASN A 229 4.49 2.81 -2.79
CA ASN A 229 4.58 2.67 -1.33
C ASN A 229 6.03 2.47 -0.89
N ASP A 230 6.78 1.56 -1.50
CA ASP A 230 8.19 1.29 -1.15
C ASP A 230 9.07 2.54 -1.32
N VAL A 231 8.85 3.35 -2.38
CA VAL A 231 9.56 4.62 -2.60
C VAL A 231 9.17 5.68 -1.55
N LEU A 232 7.87 5.85 -1.31
CA LEU A 232 7.33 6.88 -0.39
C LEU A 232 7.55 6.50 1.08
N SER A 233 7.75 5.22 1.39
CA SER A 233 8.05 4.74 2.74
C SER A 233 9.54 4.63 3.04
N PHE A 234 10.42 4.60 2.03
CA PHE A 234 11.85 4.43 2.20
C PHE A 234 12.44 5.30 3.33
N TYR A 235 12.12 6.59 3.37
CA TYR A 235 12.63 7.50 4.41
C TYR A 235 12.25 7.08 5.84
N LYS A 236 11.01 6.64 6.07
CA LYS A 236 10.57 6.22 7.43
C LYS A 236 11.27 4.95 7.88
N GLU A 237 11.58 4.05 6.94
CA GLU A 237 12.21 2.74 7.17
C GLU A 237 13.68 2.94 7.50
N GLU A 238 14.37 3.75 6.71
CA GLU A 238 15.76 4.11 6.96
C GLU A 238 15.95 4.81 8.31
N LEU A 239 15.02 5.69 8.71
CA LEU A 239 15.08 6.39 10.00
C LEU A 239 15.05 5.47 11.21
N VAL A 240 14.53 4.25 11.07
CA VAL A 240 14.49 3.24 12.16
C VAL A 240 15.44 2.07 11.90
N GLY A 241 16.24 2.13 10.84
CA GLY A 241 17.20 1.08 10.48
C GLY A 241 16.55 -0.20 9.98
N GLU A 242 15.35 -0.12 9.39
CA GLU A 242 14.65 -1.28 8.84
C GLU A 242 15.34 -1.74 7.54
N THR A 243 15.86 -2.96 7.53
CA THR A 243 16.60 -3.55 6.39
C THR A 243 15.92 -4.77 5.77
N GLU A 244 14.80 -5.21 6.33
CA GLU A 244 13.99 -6.32 5.82
C GLU A 244 12.76 -5.85 5.01
N ASN A 245 12.93 -4.76 4.25
CA ASN A 245 11.95 -4.23 3.32
C ASN A 245 12.28 -4.61 1.86
N PHE A 246 11.42 -4.20 0.92
CA PHE A 246 11.58 -4.55 -0.50
C PHE A 246 12.89 -4.01 -1.11
N ILE A 247 13.26 -2.77 -0.81
CA ILE A 247 14.42 -2.09 -1.42
C ILE A 247 15.73 -2.74 -0.98
N HIS A 248 15.91 -2.99 0.32
CA HIS A 248 17.12 -3.64 0.84
C HIS A 248 17.23 -5.09 0.38
N ASN A 249 16.11 -5.82 0.38
CA ASN A 249 16.09 -7.18 -0.17
C ASN A 249 16.44 -7.19 -1.66
N ARG A 250 15.94 -6.23 -2.45
CA ARG A 250 16.29 -6.08 -3.86
C ARG A 250 17.77 -5.77 -4.05
N ALA A 251 18.33 -4.87 -3.23
CA ALA A 251 19.76 -4.54 -3.25
C ALA A 251 20.62 -5.79 -3.02
N ARG A 252 20.30 -6.56 -1.97
CA ARG A 252 21.00 -7.80 -1.61
C ARG A 252 20.96 -8.84 -2.73
N ILE A 253 19.76 -9.16 -3.23
CA ILE A 253 19.56 -10.21 -4.23
C ILE A 253 20.18 -9.84 -5.58
N THR A 254 20.15 -8.56 -5.96
CA THR A 254 20.73 -8.10 -7.24
C THR A 254 22.22 -7.78 -7.16
N GLY A 255 22.83 -7.86 -5.96
CA GLY A 255 24.20 -7.43 -5.72
C GLY A 255 24.42 -5.92 -5.97
N LYS A 256 23.35 -5.12 -5.94
CA LYS A 256 23.38 -3.67 -6.15
C LYS A 256 23.42 -2.93 -4.82
N GLY A 257 23.84 -1.66 -4.85
CA GLY A 257 23.69 -0.76 -3.70
C GLY A 257 22.23 -0.37 -3.47
N VAL A 258 21.89 0.01 -2.24
CA VAL A 258 20.53 0.48 -1.85
C VAL A 258 20.05 1.64 -2.73
N GLU A 259 20.95 2.57 -3.06
CA GLU A 259 20.65 3.66 -4.01
C GLU A 259 20.16 3.14 -5.36
N ALA A 260 20.89 2.21 -5.97
CA ALA A 260 20.50 1.64 -7.26
C ALA A 260 19.18 0.85 -7.16
N ALA A 261 18.96 0.09 -6.08
CA ALA A 261 17.72 -0.64 -5.87
C ALA A 261 16.50 0.28 -5.64
N LEU A 262 16.68 1.41 -4.94
CA LEU A 262 15.65 2.43 -4.79
C LEU A 262 15.32 3.08 -6.13
N MET A 263 16.34 3.46 -6.92
CA MET A 263 16.12 4.06 -8.24
C MET A 263 15.47 3.09 -9.23
N ASP A 264 15.84 1.81 -9.22
CA ASP A 264 15.19 0.76 -10.00
C ASP A 264 13.70 0.63 -9.61
N THR A 265 13.40 0.65 -8.30
CA THR A 265 12.01 0.54 -7.79
C THR A 265 11.17 1.76 -8.16
N MET A 266 11.78 2.95 -8.13
CA MET A 266 11.17 4.18 -8.62
C MET A 266 10.89 4.13 -10.12
N GLU A 267 11.81 3.60 -10.93
CA GLU A 267 11.60 3.36 -12.36
C GLU A 267 10.40 2.43 -12.61
N ASP A 268 10.33 1.30 -11.88
CA ASP A 268 9.23 0.35 -12.01
C ASP A 268 7.87 1.00 -11.70
N ALA A 269 7.82 1.88 -10.69
CA ALA A 269 6.62 2.65 -10.34
C ALA A 269 6.23 3.66 -11.45
N VAL A 270 7.21 4.36 -12.03
CA VAL A 270 6.98 5.30 -13.16
C VAL A 270 6.47 4.54 -14.38
N ASP A 271 7.05 3.38 -14.68
CA ASP A 271 6.64 2.55 -15.80
C ASP A 271 5.23 1.98 -15.59
N ALA A 272 4.88 1.58 -14.38
CA ALA A 272 3.53 1.16 -14.01
C ALA A 272 2.50 2.27 -14.28
N VAL A 273 2.79 3.51 -13.87
CA VAL A 273 1.96 4.69 -14.16
C VAL A 273 1.77 4.89 -15.66
N ASN A 274 2.87 4.81 -16.42
CA ASN A 274 2.84 5.00 -17.86
C ASN A 274 2.06 3.89 -18.58
N ARG A 275 2.16 2.63 -18.14
CA ARG A 275 1.38 1.51 -18.66
C ARG A 275 -0.11 1.72 -18.42
N ALA A 276 -0.52 2.03 -17.19
CA ALA A 276 -1.92 2.25 -16.84
C ALA A 276 -2.54 3.39 -17.67
N ARG A 277 -1.84 4.53 -17.82
CA ARG A 277 -2.30 5.66 -18.67
C ARG A 277 -2.42 5.30 -20.15
N LYS A 278 -1.58 4.40 -20.66
CA LYS A 278 -1.67 3.89 -22.04
C LYS A 278 -2.83 2.92 -22.24
N ILE A 279 -3.31 2.25 -21.19
CA ILE A 279 -4.45 1.33 -21.25
C ILE A 279 -5.78 2.08 -21.06
N LEU A 280 -5.87 2.90 -20.02
CA LEU A 280 -7.11 3.55 -19.58
C LEU A 280 -7.48 4.77 -20.44
N ARG A 281 -8.76 5.02 -20.63
CA ARG A 281 -9.32 6.17 -21.36
C ARG A 281 -10.49 6.75 -20.56
N GLY A 282 -10.96 7.93 -20.96
CA GLY A 282 -12.19 8.55 -20.43
C GLY A 282 -12.27 8.56 -18.90
N ASP A 283 -13.45 8.20 -18.40
CA ASP A 283 -13.78 8.21 -16.98
C ASP A 283 -12.96 7.17 -16.19
N GLU A 284 -12.62 6.02 -16.79
CA GLU A 284 -11.79 5.00 -16.14
C GLU A 284 -10.38 5.54 -15.84
N ARG A 285 -9.82 6.32 -16.77
CA ARG A 285 -8.55 7.00 -16.55
C ARG A 285 -8.69 8.09 -15.50
N GLN A 286 -9.76 8.87 -15.52
CA GLN A 286 -9.97 9.94 -14.53
C GLN A 286 -10.07 9.37 -13.10
N ALA A 287 -10.81 8.28 -12.91
CA ALA A 287 -10.90 7.59 -11.62
C ALA A 287 -9.53 7.10 -11.13
N TRP A 288 -8.73 6.52 -12.03
CA TRP A 288 -7.39 6.05 -11.71
C TRP A 288 -6.39 7.18 -11.41
N GLU A 289 -6.42 8.30 -12.14
CA GLU A 289 -5.59 9.47 -11.83
C GLU A 289 -5.99 10.08 -10.48
N SER A 290 -7.30 10.14 -10.17
CA SER A 290 -7.79 10.61 -8.87
C SER A 290 -7.31 9.73 -7.72
N PHE A 291 -7.35 8.41 -7.90
CA PHE A 291 -6.78 7.43 -6.96
C PHE A 291 -5.29 7.64 -6.76
N MET A 292 -4.51 7.77 -7.84
CA MET A 292 -3.06 7.95 -7.78
C MET A 292 -2.66 9.23 -7.02
N GLU A 293 -3.30 10.35 -7.33
CA GLU A 293 -3.10 11.59 -6.58
C GLU A 293 -3.47 11.44 -5.10
N GLY A 294 -4.60 10.78 -4.83
CA GLY A 294 -5.05 10.50 -3.46
C GLY A 294 -4.06 9.61 -2.70
N TYR A 295 -3.50 8.60 -3.36
CA TYR A 295 -2.52 7.66 -2.78
C TYR A 295 -1.22 8.36 -2.40
N VAL A 296 -0.72 9.24 -3.27
CA VAL A 296 0.46 10.07 -2.92
C VAL A 296 0.11 11.04 -1.79
N MET A 297 -1.04 11.72 -1.88
CA MET A 297 -1.50 12.65 -0.83
C MET A 297 -1.64 11.95 0.54
N PHE A 298 -2.09 10.70 0.57
CA PHE A 298 -2.12 9.90 1.79
C PHE A 298 -0.74 9.76 2.43
N HIS A 299 0.29 9.43 1.65
CA HIS A 299 1.66 9.31 2.17
C HIS A 299 2.21 10.64 2.71
N PHE A 300 1.87 11.76 2.07
CA PHE A 300 2.28 13.09 2.52
C PHE A 300 1.59 13.50 3.81
N LEU A 301 0.27 13.27 3.90
CA LEU A 301 -0.53 13.75 5.01
C LEU A 301 -0.47 12.83 6.24
N THR A 302 -0.09 11.56 6.08
CA THR A 302 0.01 10.63 7.22
C THR A 302 1.37 10.79 7.92
N PRO A 303 1.40 11.19 9.22
CA PRO A 303 2.66 11.44 9.94
C PRO A 303 3.63 10.25 9.99
N ARG A 304 3.12 9.02 9.80
CA ARG A 304 3.89 7.76 9.73
C ARG A 304 5.08 7.85 8.76
N TYR A 305 4.93 8.52 7.63
CA TYR A 305 5.95 8.55 6.57
C TYR A 305 7.01 9.64 6.75
N LYS A 306 6.76 10.62 7.64
CA LYS A 306 7.70 11.70 7.98
C LYS A 306 8.17 12.53 6.76
N LEU A 307 7.37 12.59 5.70
CA LEU A 307 7.72 13.30 4.46
C LEU A 307 7.76 14.82 4.64
N GLU A 308 6.95 15.37 5.55
CA GLU A 308 7.04 16.80 5.93
C GLU A 308 8.42 17.13 6.48
N LYS A 309 8.93 16.30 7.40
CA LYS A 309 10.29 16.44 7.92
C LYS A 309 11.33 16.32 6.80
N LEU A 310 11.18 15.38 5.88
CA LEU A 310 12.12 15.18 4.78
C LEU A 310 12.21 16.39 3.83
N LEU A 311 11.06 16.99 3.51
CA LEU A 311 10.94 18.05 2.51
C LEU A 311 11.06 19.46 3.07
N CYS A 312 10.71 19.66 4.33
CA CYS A 312 10.66 20.98 4.98
C CYS A 312 11.77 21.22 6.01
N SER A 313 12.67 20.25 6.24
CA SER A 313 13.89 20.51 7.01
C SER A 313 14.98 21.11 6.12
N ASP A 314 15.54 22.24 6.57
CA ASP A 314 16.70 22.93 5.98
C ASP A 314 17.92 22.01 5.80
#